data_AF-A0A973FXW5-F1
#
_entry.id   AF-A0A973FXW5-F1
#
_cell.length_a   1.000
_cell.length_b   1.000
_cell.length_c   1.000
_cell.angle_alpha   90.00
_cell.angle_beta   90.00
_cell.angle_gamma   90.00
#
_symmetry.space_group_name_H-M   'P 1'
#
loop_
_entity.id
_entity.type
_entity.pdbx_description
1 polymer ?
#
loop_
_entity_poly.entity_id
_entity_poly.type
_entity_poly.pdbx_seq_one_letter_code
_entity_poly.pdbx_strand_id
1 'polypeptide(L)'
;MREEQFDPVSILPGWAREFTAGNNGVPFTGIERMKLAIELSGMNISHGTGGPFGAAVFDRSDGRLVSVGVNLVVRSNCSHAHAEMAALAIAQHTLSTYSLFSPDGPGYELATSCEP
;
A
#
# COMPACT_ATOMS: atom_id res chain seq x y z
N MET A 1 1.98 -27.07 -15.53
CA MET A 1 2.40 -25.66 -15.59
C MET A 1 2.04 -25.06 -14.24
N ARG A 2 2.99 -24.48 -13.51
CA ARG A 2 2.64 -23.57 -12.40
C ARG A 2 2.27 -22.27 -13.07
N GLU A 3 1.04 -21.81 -12.88
CA GLU A 3 0.62 -20.50 -13.39
C GLU A 3 1.49 -19.43 -12.72
N GLU A 4 2.14 -18.59 -13.52
CA GLU A 4 2.84 -17.42 -13.01
C GLU A 4 1.78 -16.44 -12.50
N GLN A 5 1.58 -16.43 -11.17
CA GLN A 5 0.66 -15.51 -10.52
C GLN A 5 1.33 -14.13 -10.43
N PHE A 6 0.60 -13.09 -10.80
CA PHE A 6 1.03 -11.71 -10.65
C PHE A 6 1.31 -11.40 -9.17
N ASP A 7 2.56 -11.06 -8.85
CA ASP A 7 2.99 -10.65 -7.50
C ASP A 7 3.22 -9.13 -7.47
N PRO A 8 2.25 -8.32 -7.03
CA PRO A 8 2.42 -6.88 -6.92
C PRO A 8 3.37 -6.50 -5.77
N VAL A 9 3.69 -7.39 -4.83
CA VAL A 9 4.63 -7.06 -3.74
C VAL A 9 6.04 -6.82 -4.30
N SER A 10 6.39 -7.50 -5.39
CA SER A 10 7.71 -7.40 -6.02
C SER A 10 8.02 -6.02 -6.61
N ILE A 11 7.00 -5.19 -6.87
CA ILE A 11 7.18 -3.84 -7.44
C ILE A 11 7.68 -2.85 -6.40
N LEU A 12 7.51 -3.14 -5.10
CA LEU A 12 7.94 -2.25 -4.03
C LEU A 12 9.47 -2.23 -3.87
N PRO A 13 10.07 -1.07 -3.55
CA PRO A 13 11.47 -1.00 -3.13
C PRO A 13 11.72 -1.86 -1.88
N GLY A 14 12.97 -2.30 -1.69
CA GLY A 14 13.37 -3.14 -0.54
C GLY A 14 12.94 -2.53 0.79
N TRP A 15 13.20 -1.24 1.01
CA TRP A 15 12.84 -0.54 2.24
C TRP A 15 11.33 -0.57 2.51
N ALA A 16 10.47 -0.47 1.48
CA ALA A 16 9.02 -0.47 1.67
C ALA A 16 8.50 -1.87 1.98
N ARG A 17 9.12 -2.90 1.41
CA ARG A 17 8.83 -4.30 1.74
C ARG A 17 9.23 -4.62 3.19
N GLU A 18 10.42 -4.19 3.60
CA GLU A 18 10.91 -4.32 4.98
C GLU A 18 10.04 -3.55 5.97
N PHE A 19 9.65 -2.31 5.63
CA PHE A 19 8.73 -1.50 6.41
C PHE A 19 7.40 -2.21 6.62
N THR A 20 6.80 -2.74 5.55
CA THR A 20 5.52 -3.45 5.63
C THR A 20 5.63 -4.69 6.51
N ALA A 21 6.70 -5.47 6.33
CA ALA A 21 6.94 -6.66 7.16
C ALA A 21 7.13 -6.31 8.64
N GLY A 22 7.83 -5.21 8.95
CA GLY A 22 8.06 -4.73 10.32
C GLY A 22 6.82 -4.14 11.00
N ASN A 23 5.83 -3.69 10.24
CA ASN A 23 4.59 -3.10 10.74
C ASN A 23 3.35 -4.01 10.57
N ASN A 24 3.56 -5.27 10.17
CA ASN A 24 2.48 -6.21 9.94
C ASN A 24 1.67 -6.44 11.23
N GLY A 25 0.35 -6.28 11.16
CA GLY A 25 -0.55 -6.46 12.30
C GLY A 25 -0.55 -5.32 13.34
N VAL A 26 0.22 -4.25 13.12
CA VAL A 26 0.17 -3.05 13.97
C VAL A 26 -1.14 -2.31 13.69
N PRO A 27 -1.96 -2.02 14.72
CA PRO A 27 -3.18 -1.23 14.55
C PRO A 27 -2.86 0.27 14.48
N PHE A 28 -3.49 0.96 13.54
CA PHE A 28 -3.40 2.41 13.36
C PHE A 28 -4.78 3.05 13.57
N THR A 29 -4.82 4.12 14.36
CA THR A 29 -6.00 4.99 14.51
C THR A 29 -6.12 5.95 13.31
N GLY A 30 -7.30 6.57 13.13
CA GLY A 30 -7.57 7.38 11.93
C GLY A 30 -6.51 8.44 11.60
N ILE A 31 -6.01 9.19 12.59
CA ILE A 31 -4.95 10.18 12.37
C ILE A 31 -3.61 9.51 12.02
N GLU A 32 -3.29 8.37 12.65
CA GLU A 32 -2.05 7.64 12.40
C GLU A 32 -2.01 7.03 11.00
N ARG A 33 -3.15 6.62 10.45
CA ARG A 33 -3.26 6.12 9.07
C ARG A 33 -2.83 7.17 8.04
N MET A 34 -3.33 8.40 8.20
CA MET A 34 -2.94 9.52 7.32
C MET A 34 -1.48 9.92 7.54
N LYS A 35 -1.01 9.97 8.80
CA LYS A 35 0.41 10.22 9.11
C LYS A 35 1.32 9.20 8.43
N LEU A 36 0.94 7.92 8.43
CA LEU A 36 1.69 6.87 7.74
C LEU A 36 1.77 7.13 6.24
N ALA A 37 0.67 7.49 5.58
CA ALA A 37 0.68 7.79 4.14
C ALA A 37 1.63 8.96 3.81
N ILE A 38 1.66 9.99 4.65
CA ILE A 38 2.57 11.13 4.53
C ILE A 38 4.04 10.71 4.79
N GLU A 39 4.28 9.87 5.79
CA GLU A 39 5.61 9.34 6.09
C GLU A 39 6.16 8.51 4.93
N LEU A 40 5.35 7.61 4.37
CA LEU A 40 5.71 6.81 3.19
C LEU A 40 6.06 7.69 1.99
N SER A 41 5.32 8.79 1.77
CA SER A 41 5.64 9.80 0.76
C SER A 41 7.03 10.39 0.98
N GLY A 42 7.33 10.84 2.21
CA GLY A 42 8.64 11.37 2.58
C GLY A 42 9.77 10.35 2.41
N MET A 43 9.57 9.12 2.89
CA MET A 43 10.52 8.02 2.75
C MET A 43 10.82 7.70 1.28
N ASN A 44 9.81 7.72 0.41
CA ASN A 44 10.01 7.43 -1.00
C ASN A 44 10.96 8.44 -1.68
N ILE A 45 10.91 9.71 -1.26
CA ILE A 45 11.85 10.75 -1.70
C ILE A 45 13.22 10.51 -1.07
N SER A 46 13.29 10.32 0.26
CA SER A 46 14.55 10.16 0.98
C SER A 46 15.36 8.95 0.51
N HIS A 47 14.69 7.88 0.11
CA HIS A 47 15.32 6.70 -0.48
C HIS A 47 15.60 6.82 -1.99
N GLY A 48 15.14 7.89 -2.65
CA GLY A 48 15.32 8.07 -4.10
C GLY A 48 14.60 7.02 -4.94
N THR A 49 13.49 6.47 -4.44
CA THR A 49 12.77 5.35 -5.09
C THR A 49 11.54 5.77 -5.89
N GLY A 50 11.13 7.04 -5.80
CA GLY A 50 10.04 7.59 -6.61
C GLY A 50 9.57 8.97 -6.17
N GLY A 51 8.37 9.36 -6.61
CA GLY A 51 7.76 10.66 -6.32
C GLY A 51 7.19 10.78 -4.90
N PRO A 52 6.81 12.00 -4.47
CA PRO A 52 6.36 12.33 -3.11
C PRO A 52 4.93 11.87 -2.82
N PHE A 53 4.62 10.59 -3.03
CA PHE A 53 3.29 10.04 -2.81
C PHE A 53 3.36 8.67 -2.15
N GLY A 54 2.54 8.51 -1.11
CA GLY A 54 2.42 7.29 -0.31
C GLY A 54 0.96 6.99 -0.02
N ALA A 55 0.62 5.71 0.07
CA ALA A 55 -0.70 5.22 0.39
C ALA A 55 -0.63 3.94 1.22
N ALA A 56 -1.66 3.66 1.99
CA ALA A 56 -1.77 2.45 2.81
C ALA A 56 -3.21 1.98 2.93
N VAL A 57 -3.40 0.66 2.93
CA VAL A 57 -4.71 0.01 3.13
C VAL A 57 -4.77 -0.55 4.54
N PHE A 58 -5.87 -0.30 5.22
CA PHE A 58 -6.13 -0.77 6.59
C PHE A 58 -7.42 -1.57 6.64
N ASP A 59 -7.48 -2.57 7.52
CA ASP A 59 -8.72 -3.19 7.93
C ASP A 59 -9.51 -2.20 8.80
N ARG A 60 -10.77 -1.90 8.45
CA ARG A 60 -11.58 -0.93 9.19
C ARG A 60 -12.06 -1.46 10.55
N SER A 61 -12.04 -2.78 10.78
CA SER A 61 -12.49 -3.41 12.02
C SER A 61 -11.54 -3.15 13.18
N ASP A 62 -10.25 -3.32 12.95
CA ASP A 62 -9.21 -3.29 13.98
C ASP A 62 -8.07 -2.30 13.68
N GLY A 63 -8.11 -1.64 12.51
CA GLY A 63 -7.13 -0.65 12.08
C GLY A 63 -5.81 -1.25 11.64
N ARG A 64 -5.69 -2.57 11.48
CA ARG A 64 -4.43 -3.20 11.08
C ARG A 64 -4.02 -2.81 9.67
N LEU A 65 -2.72 -2.56 9.50
CA LEU A 65 -2.12 -2.36 8.19
C LEU A 65 -2.19 -3.65 7.35
N VAL A 66 -2.77 -3.55 6.16
CA VAL A 66 -2.87 -4.65 5.18
C VAL A 66 -1.78 -4.54 4.12
N SER A 67 -1.57 -3.32 3.59
CA SER A 67 -0.57 -3.06 2.56
C SER A 67 -0.15 -1.59 2.55
N VAL A 68 1.00 -1.33 1.92
CA VAL A 68 1.46 0.01 1.58
C VAL A 68 1.71 0.12 0.07
N GLY A 69 1.71 1.34 -0.42
CA GLY A 69 2.12 1.70 -1.76
C GLY A 69 2.84 3.04 -1.77
N VAL A 70 3.75 3.19 -2.71
CA VAL A 70 4.45 4.45 -2.98
C VAL A 70 4.46 4.69 -4.49
N ASN A 71 4.60 5.95 -4.93
CA ASN A 71 4.67 6.23 -6.35
C ASN A 71 5.96 5.65 -6.94
N LEU A 72 5.80 4.85 -7.99
CA LEU A 72 6.87 4.16 -8.71
C LEU A 72 6.93 4.56 -10.20
N VAL A 73 6.08 5.48 -10.65
CA VAL A 73 5.80 5.79 -12.06
C VAL A 73 7.06 5.89 -12.92
N VAL A 74 8.00 6.75 -12.50
CA VAL A 74 9.23 7.00 -13.26
C VAL A 74 10.18 5.80 -13.18
N ARG A 75 10.32 5.20 -11.99
CA ARG A 75 11.26 4.10 -11.75
C ARG A 75 10.85 2.82 -12.49
N SER A 76 9.55 2.54 -12.55
CA SER A 76 9.01 1.36 -13.22
C SER A 76 8.65 1.61 -14.69
N ASN A 77 8.83 2.84 -15.19
CA ASN A 77 8.36 3.26 -16.52
C ASN A 77 6.88 2.86 -16.78
N CYS A 78 6.02 3.10 -15.80
CA CYS A 78 4.61 2.73 -15.84
C CYS A 78 3.73 3.83 -15.25
N SER A 79 2.93 4.49 -16.11
CA SER A 79 2.06 5.60 -15.68
C SER A 79 1.01 5.20 -14.64
N HIS A 80 0.65 3.93 -14.55
CA HIS A 80 -0.33 3.43 -13.57
C HIS A 80 0.27 3.13 -12.19
N ALA A 81 1.60 3.15 -12.04
CA ALA A 81 2.28 2.77 -10.80
C ALA A 81 2.25 3.90 -9.74
N HIS A 82 1.06 4.46 -9.52
CA HIS A 82 0.75 5.40 -8.46
C HIS A 82 0.74 4.69 -7.09
N ALA A 83 0.84 5.46 -6.01
CA ALA A 83 0.88 4.91 -4.66
C ALA A 83 -0.39 4.14 -4.32
N GLU A 84 -1.55 4.69 -4.69
CA GLU A 84 -2.88 4.11 -4.47
C GLU A 84 -3.02 2.78 -5.21
N MET A 85 -2.61 2.74 -6.48
CA MET A 85 -2.71 1.54 -7.32
C MET A 85 -1.83 0.43 -6.78
N ALA A 86 -0.61 0.76 -6.33
CA ALA A 86 0.28 -0.20 -5.69
C ALA A 86 -0.31 -0.73 -4.38
N ALA A 87 -0.80 0.14 -3.50
CA ALA A 87 -1.37 -0.26 -2.22
C ALA A 87 -2.60 -1.18 -2.40
N LEU A 88 -3.51 -0.82 -3.31
CA LEU A 88 -4.71 -1.60 -3.60
C LEU A 88 -4.38 -2.97 -4.22
N ALA A 89 -3.49 -3.01 -5.21
CA ALA A 89 -3.08 -4.27 -5.84
C ALA A 89 -2.42 -5.22 -4.83
N ILE A 90 -1.58 -4.68 -3.93
CA ILE A 90 -0.94 -5.47 -2.88
C ILE A 90 -1.96 -5.95 -1.85
N ALA A 91 -2.91 -5.11 -1.43
CA ALA A 91 -3.98 -5.54 -0.52
C ALA A 91 -4.79 -6.69 -1.12
N GLN A 92 -5.20 -6.56 -2.39
CA GLN A 92 -5.94 -7.59 -3.11
C GLN A 92 -5.15 -8.92 -3.20
N HIS A 93 -3.85 -8.83 -3.50
CA HIS A 93 -2.98 -10.00 -3.54
C HIS A 93 -2.80 -10.64 -2.16
N THR A 94 -2.51 -9.86 -1.11
CA THR A 94 -2.36 -10.33 0.27
C THR A 94 -3.63 -11.03 0.77
N LEU A 95 -4.80 -10.49 0.42
CA LEU A 95 -6.11 -11.02 0.83
C LEU A 95 -6.65 -12.08 -0.14
N SER A 96 -5.93 -12.39 -1.22
CA SER A 96 -6.35 -13.33 -2.27
C SER A 96 -7.76 -13.03 -2.82
N THR A 97 -8.10 -11.75 -2.98
CA THR A 97 -9.41 -11.29 -3.50
C THR A 97 -9.24 -10.06 -4.38
N TYR A 98 -10.01 -9.96 -5.46
CA TYR A 98 -10.07 -8.74 -6.27
C TYR A 98 -10.99 -7.67 -5.65
N SER A 99 -11.84 -8.05 -4.70
CA SER A 99 -12.81 -7.17 -4.06
C SER A 99 -12.41 -6.87 -2.62
N LEU A 100 -12.22 -5.59 -2.32
CA LEU A 100 -12.06 -5.06 -0.96
C LEU A 100 -13.41 -4.63 -0.34
N PHE A 101 -14.52 -4.94 -1.01
CA PHE A 101 -15.85 -4.78 -0.43
C PHE A 101 -16.13 -5.95 0.53
N SER A 102 -16.61 -5.63 1.73
CA SER A 102 -17.01 -6.61 2.74
C SER A 102 -18.52 -6.48 3.01
N PRO A 103 -19.37 -7.40 2.53
CA PRO A 103 -20.82 -7.32 2.75
C PRO A 103 -21.21 -7.45 4.22
N ASP A 104 -20.47 -8.29 4.97
CA ASP A 104 -20.78 -8.64 6.37
C ASP A 104 -19.83 -7.99 7.38
N GLY A 105 -19.03 -7.01 6.95
CA GLY A 105 -17.96 -6.44 7.77
C GLY A 105 -17.63 -5.00 7.42
N PRO A 106 -16.77 -4.34 8.21
CA PRO A 106 -16.47 -2.92 8.02
C PRO A 106 -15.64 -2.64 6.75
N GLY A 107 -15.03 -3.66 6.14
CA GLY A 107 -14.26 -3.54 4.90
C GLY A 107 -12.89 -2.92 5.13
N TYR A 108 -12.35 -2.30 4.09
CA TYR A 108 -11.00 -1.72 4.11
C TYR A 108 -11.04 -0.20 3.86
N GLU A 109 -10.03 0.49 4.36
CA GLU A 109 -9.85 1.94 4.20
C GLU A 109 -8.51 2.21 3.52
N LEU A 110 -8.53 3.09 2.50
CA LEU A 110 -7.33 3.61 1.87
C LEU A 110 -7.02 4.99 2.45
N ALA A 111 -5.84 5.16 3.03
CA ALA A 111 -5.27 6.47 3.29
C ALA A 111 -4.25 6.80 2.20
N THR A 112 -4.36 7.97 1.58
CA THR A 112 -3.43 8.47 0.56
C THR A 112 -2.93 9.86 0.93
N SER A 113 -1.65 10.15 0.64
CA SER A 113 -1.00 11.42 0.98
C SER A 113 -1.55 12.63 0.21
N CYS A 114 -2.29 12.41 -0.88
CA CYS A 114 -2.94 13.44 -1.68
C CYS A 114 -4.32 12.97 -2.16
N GLU A 115 -5.15 13.90 -2.59
CA GLU A 115 -6.39 13.55 -3.31
C GLU A 115 -6.03 12.78 -4.61
N PRO A 116 -6.73 11.68 -4.94
CA PRO A 116 -6.43 10.85 -6.10
C PRO A 116 -6.86 11.47 -7.44
#